data_AF-A0A5E4B6E0-F1
#
_entry.id   AF-A0A5E4B6E0-F1
#
_cell.length_a   1.000
_cell.length_b   1.000
_cell.length_c   1.000
_cell.angle_alpha   90.00
_cell.angle_beta   90.00
_cell.angle_gamma   90.00
#
_symmetry.space_group_name_H-M   'P 1'
#
loop_
_entity.id
_entity.type
_entity.pdbx_description
1 polymer ?
#
loop_
_entity_poly.entity_id
_entity_poly.type
_entity_poly.pdbx_seq_one_letter_code
_entity_poly.pdbx_strand_id
1 'polypeptide(L)' 'CSVSCGKGIKYRDVLCIDKFQGKLEEKYCSHLQKPRTHKVCRSIRCPSWKANRWKE' A
#
# COMPACT_ATOMS: atom_id res chain seq x y z
N CYS A 1 5.28 2.03 -0.82
CA CYS A 1 4.53 2.54 0.37
C CYS A 1 3.99 3.90 -0.03
N SER A 2 2.79 4.30 0.38
CA SER A 2 2.16 5.57 -0.03
C SER A 2 2.87 6.82 0.49
N VAL A 3 3.83 6.64 1.40
CA VAL A 3 4.65 7.70 1.99
C VAL A 3 6.12 7.33 1.87
N SER A 4 6.97 8.33 1.74
CA SER A 4 8.44 8.19 1.77
C SER A 4 9.00 8.19 3.20
N CYS A 5 8.25 8.68 4.19
CA CYS A 5 8.59 8.65 5.61
C CYS A 5 7.34 8.40 6.48
N GLY A 6 7.52 7.89 7.70
CA GLY A 6 6.43 7.66 8.65
C GLY A 6 5.59 6.42 8.32
N LYS A 7 4.33 6.43 8.76
CA LYS A 7 3.36 5.34 8.55
C LYS A 7 2.54 5.64 7.30
N GLY A 8 2.47 4.67 6.39
CA GLY A 8 1.62 4.75 5.21
C GLY A 8 0.93 3.43 4.91
N ILE A 9 0.41 3.33 3.69
CA ILE A 9 -0.31 2.17 3.18
C ILE A 9 0.39 1.69 1.91
N LYS A 10 0.51 0.38 1.72
CA LYS A 10 0.90 -0.18 0.42
C LYS A 10 -0.21 -1.04 -0.13
N TYR A 11 -0.39 -0.94 -1.43
CA TYR A 11 -1.44 -1.61 -2.20
C TYR A 11 -0.83 -2.75 -3.00
N ARG A 12 -1.69 -3.71 -3.36
CA ARG A 12 -1.41 -4.75 -4.33
C ARG A 12 -2.67 -5.02 -5.13
N ASP A 13 -2.47 -5.45 -6.36
CA ASP A 13 -3.56 -5.95 -7.17
C ASP A 13 -3.90 -7.38 -6.78
N VAL A 14 -5.20 -7.68 -6.87
CA VAL A 14 -5.75 -9.01 -6.67
C VAL A 14 -6.56 -9.30 -7.91
N LEU A 15 -6.20 -10.35 -8.62
CA LEU A 15 -6.79 -10.75 -9.89
C LEU A 15 -7.40 -12.14 -9.72
N CYS A 16 -8.59 -12.35 -10.29
CA CYS A 16 -9.13 -13.67 -10.51
C CYS A 16 -8.33 -14.35 -11.64
N ILE A 17 -7.70 -15.48 -11.36
CA ILE A 17 -6.91 -16.23 -12.34
C ILE A 17 -7.35 -17.70 -12.40
N ASP A 18 -7.25 -18.30 -13.58
CA ASP A 18 -7.45 -19.73 -13.77
C ASP A 18 -6.18 -20.56 -13.43
N LYS A 19 -6.28 -21.88 -13.61
CA LYS A 19 -5.19 -22.83 -13.33
C LYS A 19 -3.98 -22.67 -14.26
N PHE A 20 -4.14 -21.97 -15.38
CA PHE A 20 -3.14 -21.70 -16.40
C PHE A 20 -2.65 -20.24 -16.36
N GLN A 21 -2.92 -19.52 -15.26
CA GLN A 21 -2.57 -18.10 -15.06
C GLN A 21 -3.29 -17.11 -16.00
N GLY A 22 -4.38 -17.55 -16.65
CA GLY A 22 -5.25 -16.69 -17.43
C GLY A 22 -6.07 -15.77 -16.53
N LYS A 23 -6.11 -14.47 -16.84
CA LYS A 23 -6.93 -13.50 -16.12
C LYS A 23 -8.41 -13.70 -16.47
N LEU A 24 -9.23 -13.90 -15.44
CA LEU A 24 -10.68 -14.01 -15.55
C LEU A 24 -11.36 -12.71 -15.10
N GLU A 25 -12.66 -12.60 -15.42
CA GLU A 25 -13.52 -11.59 -14.81
C GLU A 25 -13.71 -11.86 -13.32
N GLU A 26 -13.82 -10.80 -12.51
CA GLU A 26 -13.96 -10.89 -11.06
C GLU A 26 -15.17 -11.73 -10.62
N LYS A 27 -16.25 -11.75 -11.43
CA LYS A 27 -17.47 -12.52 -11.17
C LYS A 27 -17.20 -14.01 -10.91
N TYR A 28 -16.19 -14.59 -11.56
CA TYR A 28 -15.84 -16.01 -11.38
C TYR A 28 -15.24 -16.31 -9.99
N CYS A 29 -14.61 -15.32 -9.35
CA CYS A 29 -14.06 -15.45 -7.99
C CYS A 29 -14.96 -14.84 -6.90
N SER A 30 -16.14 -14.31 -7.26
CA SER A 30 -17.03 -13.59 -6.34
C SER A 30 -17.52 -14.42 -5.14
N HIS A 31 -17.56 -15.74 -5.30
CA HIS A 31 -17.91 -16.70 -4.24
C HIS A 31 -16.77 -16.92 -3.22
N LEU A 32 -15.55 -16.44 -3.51
CA LEU A 32 -14.40 -16.55 -2.63
C LEU A 32 -14.21 -15.26 -1.83
N GLN A 33 -13.65 -15.37 -0.63
CA GLN A 33 -13.25 -14.17 0.11
C GLN A 33 -12.12 -13.44 -0.61
N LYS A 34 -12.36 -12.18 -0.98
CA LYS A 34 -11.36 -11.34 -1.63
C LYS A 34 -10.19 -11.08 -0.69
N PRO A 35 -8.95 -11.46 -1.06
CA PRO A 35 -7.78 -11.16 -0.27
C PRO A 35 -7.59 -9.65 -0.03
N ARG A 36 -7.01 -9.29 1.12
CA ARG A 36 -6.70 -7.88 1.44
C ARG A 36 -5.83 -7.25 0.35
N THR A 37 -6.29 -6.14 -0.21
CA THR A 37 -5.59 -5.38 -1.27
C THR A 37 -4.60 -4.36 -0.72
N HIS A 38 -4.64 -4.09 0.58
CA HIS A 38 -3.76 -3.12 1.21
C HIS A 38 -3.24 -3.61 2.57
N LYS A 39 -2.07 -3.09 2.95
CA LYS A 39 -1.55 -3.22 4.31
C LYS A 39 -0.77 -1.99 4.74
N VAL A 40 -0.72 -1.76 6.05
CA VAL A 40 0.13 -0.73 6.64
C VAL A 40 1.60 -1.01 6.31
N CYS A 41 2.33 0.04 5.96
CA CYS A 41 3.78 0.04 5.84
C CYS A 41 4.38 1.16 6.70
N ARG A 42 5.61 0.96 7.16
CA ARG A 42 6.40 1.98 7.86
C ARG A 42 7.64 2.24 7.03
N SER A 43 7.90 3.50 6.73
CA SER A 43 9.15 3.98 6.13
C SER A 43 10.06 4.56 7.22
N ILE A 44 11.16 5.20 6.82
CA ILE A 44 12.04 5.96 7.71
C ILE A 44 11.26 7.01 8.51
N ARG A 45 11.77 7.45 9.67
CA ARG A 45 11.13 8.55 10.41
C ARG A 45 11.11 9.81 9.54
N CYS A 46 10.00 10.56 9.61
CA CYS A 46 9.93 11.83 8.90
C CYS A 46 10.91 12.84 9.50
N PRO A 47 11.57 13.65 8.66
CA PRO A 47 12.33 14.77 9.16
C PRO A 47 11.42 15.70 9.95
N SER A 48 11.97 16.34 10.96
CA SER A 48 11.28 17.38 11.73
C SER A 48 12.08 18.67 11.62
N TRP A 49 11.38 19.77 11.33
CA TRP A 49 12.02 21.07 11.31
C TRP A 49 12.19 21.59 12.74
N LYS A 50 13.32 22.24 12.99
CA LYS A 50 13.58 22.95 14.25
C LYS A 50 14.01 24.37 13.90
N ALA A 51 13.30 25.35 14.43
CA ALA A 51 13.70 26.73 14.33
C ALA A 51 14.82 27.02 15.34
N ASN A 52 15.80 27.82 14.93
CA ASN A 52 16.84 28.37 15.81
C ASN A 52 16.61 29.87 16.01
N ARG A 53 17.24 30.46 17.04
CA ARG A 53 17.16 31.90 17.27
C ARG A 53 17.79 32.65 16.09
N TRP A 54 17.11 33.69 15.63
CA TRP A 54 17.65 34.64 14.66
C TRP A 54 18.91 35.31 15.24
N LYS A 55 19.91 35.52 14.39
CA LYS A 55 21.11 36.29 14.72
C LYS A 55 21.09 37.60 13.92
N GLU A 56 21.49 38.66 14.60
CA GLU A 56 21.73 40.00 14.03
C GLU A 56 23.12 40.06 13.40
#